data_AF-A0A830BSR8-F1
#
_entry.id   AF-A0A830BSR8-F1
#
_cell.length_a   1.000
_cell.length_b   1.000
_cell.length_c   1.000
_cell.angle_alpha   90.00
_cell.angle_beta   90.00
_cell.angle_gamma   90.00
#
_symmetry.space_group_name_H-M   'P 1'
#
loop_
_entity.id
_entity.type
_entity.pdbx_description
1 polymer ?
#
loop_
_entity_poly.entity_id
_entity_poly.type
_entity_poly.pdbx_seq_one_letter_code
_entity_poly.pdbx_strand_id
1 'polypeptide(L)' 'GQAEKEFKVEVEAIGKVKHKNLVGLIGYCAEGAQRLLVYEYIDNGNLEQWLHGDVGPVSPLTWEILMKIVVGTARG' A
#
# COMPACT_ATOMS: atom_id res chain seq x y z
N GLY A 1 -1.70 -1.82 24.08
CA GLY A 1 -1.09 -3.05 23.52
C GLY A 1 -0.29 -2.71 22.28
N GLN A 2 0.46 -3.66 21.72
CA GLN A 2 1.28 -3.44 20.52
C GLN A 2 0.45 -2.90 19.34
N ALA A 3 -0.72 -3.48 19.07
CA ALA A 3 -1.64 -3.04 18.02
C ALA A 3 -2.09 -1.57 18.14
N GLU A 4 -2.31 -1.08 19.37
CA GLU A 4 -2.66 0.34 19.61
C GLU A 4 -1.52 1.27 19.20
N LYS A 5 -0.29 0.84 19.45
CA LYS A 5 0.91 1.61 19.12
C LYS A 5 1.09 1.68 17.60
N GLU A 6 0.96 0.54 16.92
CA GLU A 6 1.04 0.45 15.46
C GLU A 6 -0.03 1.30 14.79
N PHE A 7 -1.28 1.20 15.24
CA PHE A 7 -2.38 2.04 14.74
C PHE A 7 -2.07 3.54 14.86
N LYS A 8 -1.60 3.99 16.03
CA LYS A 8 -1.27 5.42 16.23
C LYS A 8 -0.13 5.87 15.33
N VAL A 9 0.92 5.06 15.20
CA VAL A 9 2.04 5.35 14.30
C VAL A 9 1.54 5.50 12.87
N GLU A 10 0.67 4.61 12.41
CA GLU A 10 0.15 4.61 11.04
C GLU A 10 -0.74 5.83 10.77
N VAL A 11 -1.64 6.18 11.70
CA VAL A 11 -2.46 7.41 11.61
C VAL A 11 -1.59 8.68 11.62
N GLU A 12 -0.56 8.74 12.48
CA GLU A 12 0.31 9.91 12.59
C GLU A 12 1.26 10.08 11.39
N ALA A 13 1.78 8.96 10.87
CA ALA A 13 2.75 8.95 9.77
C ALA A 13 2.06 9.04 8.40
N ILE A 14 1.10 8.16 8.12
CA ILE A 14 0.46 8.06 6.78
C ILE A 14 -0.64 9.10 6.61
N GLY A 15 -1.35 9.47 7.68
CA GLY A 15 -2.42 10.48 7.62
C GLY A 15 -1.96 11.87 7.15
N LYS A 16 -0.66 12.17 7.19
CA LYS A 16 -0.08 13.47 6.78
C LYS A 16 0.67 13.43 5.46
N VAL A 17 0.92 12.25 4.90
CA VAL A 17 1.72 12.09 3.69
C VAL A 17 0.79 11.85 2.51
N LYS A 18 0.87 12.74 1.52
CA LYS A 18 0.21 12.56 0.22
C LYS A 18 1.28 12.48 -0.86
N HIS A 19 1.45 11.29 -1.43
CA HIS A 19 2.39 11.05 -2.51
C HIS A 19 1.80 10.07 -3.52
N LYS A 20 2.03 10.28 -4.82
CA LYS A 20 1.46 9.46 -5.90
C LYS A 20 1.88 7.98 -5.88
N ASN A 21 2.95 7.64 -5.15
CA ASN A 21 3.49 6.28 -5.02
C ASN A 21 3.25 5.68 -3.62
N LEU A 22 2.44 6.34 -2.78
CA LEU A 22 1.99 5.83 -1.50
C LEU A 22 0.46 5.76 -1.51
N VAL A 23 -0.11 4.68 -0.98
CA VAL A 23 -1.56 4.55 -0.85
C VAL A 23 -2.08 5.59 0.15
N GLY A 24 -3.12 6.33 -0.23
CA GLY A 24 -3.71 7.35 0.63
C GLY A 24 -4.53 6.73 1.76
N LEU A 25 -4.30 7.18 3.00
CA LEU A 25 -5.23 6.96 4.11
C LEU A 25 -6.38 7.96 3.99
N ILE A 26 -7.59 7.47 3.75
CA ILE A 26 -8.82 8.28 3.64
C ILE A 26 -9.33 8.64 5.05
N GLY A 27 -9.21 7.71 6.00
CA GLY A 27 -9.68 7.92 7.37
C GLY A 27 -9.42 6.72 8.28
N TYR A 28 -9.92 6.81 9.51
CA TYR A 28 -9.77 5.75 10.50
C TYR A 28 -10.95 5.72 11.49
N CYS A 29 -11.15 4.60 12.17
CA CYS A 29 -12.04 4.47 13.32
C CYS A 29 -11.24 4.08 14.57
N ALA A 30 -11.43 4.85 15.65
CA ALA A 30 -10.80 4.63 16.95
C ALA A 30 -11.83 4.52 18.09
N GLU A 31 -13.05 4.07 17.78
CA GLU A 31 -14.15 4.00 18.74
C GLU A 31 -14.01 2.77 19.67
N GLY A 32 -13.99 3.02 20.98
CA GLY A 32 -13.83 1.96 21.98
C GLY A 32 -12.57 1.13 21.74
N ALA A 33 -12.77 -0.19 21.49
CA ALA A 33 -11.71 -1.13 21.17
C ALA A 33 -11.42 -1.28 19.66
N GLN A 34 -12.20 -0.64 18.79
CA GLN A 34 -12.03 -0.75 17.33
C GLN A 34 -10.87 0.12 16.86
N ARG A 35 -10.02 -0.43 15.98
CA ARG A 35 -8.87 0.25 15.37
C ARG A 35 -8.84 -0.10 13.88
N LEU A 36 -9.59 0.67 13.09
CA LEU A 36 -9.76 0.43 11.65
C LEU A 36 -9.08 1.53 10.84
N LEU A 37 -8.43 1.16 9.75
CA LEU A 37 -7.83 2.09 8.79
C LEU A 37 -8.58 1.96 7.46
N VAL A 38 -8.89 3.11 6.84
CA VAL A 38 -9.61 3.18 5.58
C VAL A 38 -8.67 3.76 4.53
N TYR A 39 -8.27 2.92 3.58
CA TYR A 39 -7.35 3.27 2.50
C TYR A 39 -8.07 3.48 1.17
N GLU A 40 -7.42 4.20 0.26
CA GLU A 40 -7.75 4.15 -1.17
C GLU A 40 -7.67 2.71 -1.67
N TYR A 41 -8.67 2.28 -2.42
CA TYR A 41 -8.70 0.95 -3.02
C TYR A 41 -7.79 0.90 -4.25
N ILE A 42 -6.94 -0.12 -4.31
CA ILE A 42 -6.08 -0.39 -5.47
C ILE A 42 -6.61 -1.65 -6.16
N ASP A 43 -7.07 -1.47 -7.39
CA ASP A 43 -7.82 -2.46 -8.18
C ASP A 43 -6.98 -3.62 -8.71
N ASN A 44 -5.68 -3.42 -8.87
CA ASN A 44 -4.76 -4.43 -9.44
C ASN A 44 -4.12 -5.34 -8.38
N GLY A 45 -4.55 -5.30 -7.13
CA GLY A 45 -3.93 -6.13 -6.08
C GLY A 45 -2.50 -5.69 -5.75
N ASN A 46 -1.72 -6.60 -5.17
CA ASN A 46 -0.37 -6.29 -4.66
C ASN A 46 0.74 -6.74 -5.64
N LEU A 47 1.93 -6.14 -5.51
CA LEU A 47 3.05 -6.41 -6.40
C LEU A 47 3.59 -7.85 -6.28
N GLU A 48 3.52 -8.46 -5.10
CA GLU A 48 3.95 -9.84 -4.89
C GLU A 48 3.17 -10.82 -5.79
N GLN A 49 1.86 -10.61 -5.93
CA GLN A 49 1.01 -11.40 -6.82
C GLN A 49 1.44 -11.29 -8.29
N TRP A 50 1.87 -10.10 -8.74
CA TRP A 50 2.34 -9.92 -10.12
C TRP A 50 3.76 -10.43 -10.36
N LEU A 51 4.60 -10.46 -9.32
CA LEU A 51 6.00 -10.93 -9.41
C LEU A 51 6.11 -12.45 -9.26
N HIS A 52 5.28 -13.05 -8.41
CA HIS A 52 5.44 -14.44 -7.96
C HIS A 52 4.16 -15.28 -8.07
N GLY A 53 3.02 -14.66 -8.34
CA GLY A 53 1.76 -15.36 -8.57
C GLY A 53 1.65 -15.94 -9.98
N ASP A 54 0.56 -16.67 -10.20
CA ASP A 54 0.23 -17.18 -11.53
C ASP A 54 -0.36 -16.05 -12.38
N VAL A 55 0.45 -15.54 -13.30
CA VAL A 55 0.09 -14.51 -14.28
C VAL A 55 -0.07 -15.07 -15.69
N GLY A 56 -0.15 -16.40 -15.81
CA GLY A 56 -0.13 -17.11 -17.08
C GLY A 56 1.27 -17.36 -17.65
N PRO A 57 1.36 -17.88 -18.88
CA PRO A 57 2.62 -18.39 -19.44
C PRO A 57 3.67 -17.31 -19.76
N VAL A 58 3.25 -16.05 -19.89
CA VAL A 58 4.14 -14.92 -20.16
C VAL A 58 3.81 -13.83 -19.15
N SER A 59 4.83 -13.39 -18.41
CA SER A 59 4.64 -12.30 -17.44
C SER A 59 4.27 -11.00 -18.16
N PRO A 60 3.25 -10.28 -17.68
CA PRO A 60 2.91 -8.96 -18.20
C PRO A 60 3.92 -7.88 -17.76
N LEU A 61 4.77 -8.17 -16.78
CA LEU A 61 5.80 -7.27 -16.28
C LEU A 61 7.04 -7.29 -17.18
N THR A 62 7.00 -6.52 -18.27
CA THR A 62 8.19 -6.28 -19.10
C THR A 62 9.28 -5.55 -18.30
N TRP A 63 10.52 -5.61 -18.76
CA TRP A 63 11.64 -4.90 -18.12
C TRP A 63 11.38 -3.40 -17.97
N GLU A 64 10.76 -2.76 -18.98
CA GLU A 64 10.40 -1.35 -18.90
C GLU A 64 9.39 -1.07 -17.78
N ILE A 65 8.38 -1.94 -17.61
CA ILE A 65 7.39 -1.83 -16.53
C ILE A 65 8.08 -2.05 -15.17
N LEU A 66 8.94 -3.06 -15.05
CA LEU A 66 9.71 -3.32 -13.83
C LEU A 66 10.57 -2.12 -13.43
N MET A 67 11.24 -1.47 -14.38
CA MET A 67 12.01 -0.26 -14.10
C MET A 67 11.13 0.90 -13.62
N LYS A 68 9.92 1.07 -14.17
CA LYS A 68 8.95 2.06 -13.67
C LYS A 68 8.49 1.75 -12.24
N ILE A 69 8.27 0.47 -11.92
CA ILE A 69 7.91 0.02 -10.57
C ILE A 69 9.05 0.34 -9.60
N VAL A 70 10.28 -0.08 -9.90
CA VAL A 70 11.47 0.17 -9.05
C VAL A 70 11.66 1.67 -8.77
N VAL A 71 11.59 2.51 -9.82
CA VAL A 71 11.72 3.97 -9.66
C VAL A 71 10.54 4.56 -8.90
N GLY A 72 9.32 4.04 -9.11
CA GLY A 72 8.12 4.44 -8.38
C GLY A 72 8.22 4.15 -6.88
N THR A 73 8.66 2.94 -6.52
CA THR A 73 8.89 2.53 -5.13
C THR A 73 9.96 3.39 -4.47
N ALA A 74 11.07 3.68 -5.14
CA ALA A 74 12.13 4.51 -4.58
C ALA A 74 11.73 5.99 -4.38
N ARG A 75 10.68 6.46 -5.04
CA ARG A 75 10.15 7.83 -4.91
C ARG A 75 9.11 7.98 -3.81
N GLY A 76 8.40 6.89 -3.47
CA GLY A 76 7.41 6.86 -2.38
C GLY A 76 8.09 6.94 -1.03
#